data_AF-A0A953H2K6-F1
#
_entry.id   AF-A0A953H2K6-F1
#
_cell.length_a   1.000
_cell.length_b   1.000
_cell.length_c   1.000
_cell.angle_alpha   90.00
_cell.angle_beta   90.00
_cell.angle_gamma   90.00
#
_symmetry.space_group_name_H-M   'P 1'
#
loop_
_entity.id
_entity.type
_entity.pdbx_description
1 polymer ?
#
loop_
_entity_poly.entity_id
_entity_poly.type
_entity_poly.pdbx_seq_one_letter_code
_entity_poly.pdbx_strand_id
1 'polypeptide(L)'
;MRCLECHRTISIPSLVIAMEQREHFSLVRHTEVCAACTEKIYSIIHEHSKESRFLHQSMNCVLCNCNLPITRLRFDLKDRAHLHVSICEPCYRKMRDELLVAAPNMVSFIEKEWISRGMKSHTRTPWPINGTVKVRQNVARFGGHFGIIKNYRGLVQPWYGYDVRLDDGQRHFFHERDLDLTTMPNGEPAPDSLKYPQPPTTAPAPQE
;
A
#
# COMPACT_ATOMS: atom_id res chain seq x y z
N MET A 1 15.14 -4.57 -5.32
CA MET A 1 14.50 -3.56 -4.44
C MET A 1 15.50 -2.44 -4.16
N ARG A 2 15.05 -1.21 -3.89
CA ARG A 2 15.91 -0.06 -3.56
C ARG A 2 15.55 0.44 -2.16
N CYS A 3 16.56 0.81 -1.38
CA CYS A 3 16.37 1.43 -0.08
C CYS A 3 15.57 2.73 -0.20
N LEU A 4 14.54 2.92 0.64
CA LEU A 4 13.77 4.16 0.70
C LEU A 4 14.66 5.39 0.96
N GLU A 5 15.60 5.27 1.89
CA GLU A 5 16.42 6.41 2.34
C GLU A 5 17.51 6.78 1.35
N CYS A 6 18.33 5.82 0.93
CA CYS A 6 19.55 6.10 0.15
C CYS A 6 19.47 5.66 -1.31
N HIS A 7 18.34 5.09 -1.74
CA HIS A 7 18.08 4.59 -3.11
C HIS A 7 19.06 3.55 -3.65
N ARG A 8 20.00 3.07 -2.83
CA ARG A 8 20.90 1.95 -3.19
C ARG A 8 20.11 0.68 -3.37
N THR A 9 20.51 -0.12 -4.35
CA THR A 9 19.97 -1.46 -4.56
C THR A 9 20.25 -2.32 -3.34
N ILE A 10 19.24 -3.05 -2.88
CA ILE A 10 19.33 -4.01 -1.78
C ILE A 10 18.82 -5.37 -2.24
N SER A 11 19.43 -6.43 -1.70
CA SER A 11 19.01 -7.82 -1.90
C SER A 11 18.12 -8.30 -0.75
N ILE A 12 18.40 -7.87 0.47
CA ILE A 12 17.68 -8.23 1.69
C ILE A 12 17.38 -6.93 2.46
N PRO A 13 16.12 -6.67 2.85
CA PRO A 13 15.78 -5.52 3.70
C PRO A 13 16.22 -5.77 5.14
N SER A 14 16.69 -4.73 5.82
CA SER A 14 16.91 -4.77 7.27
C SER A 14 15.81 -4.06 8.05
N LEU A 15 14.98 -3.27 7.38
CA LEU A 15 13.77 -2.72 7.95
C LEU A 15 12.65 -2.74 6.92
N VAL A 16 11.50 -3.25 7.34
CA VAL A 16 10.23 -3.12 6.64
C VAL A 16 9.36 -2.14 7.41
N ILE A 17 8.95 -1.07 6.74
CA ILE A 17 8.05 -0.05 7.27
C ILE A 17 6.69 -0.31 6.65
N ALA A 18 5.69 -0.62 7.47
CA ALA A 18 4.34 -0.85 7.00
C ALA A 18 3.36 0.14 7.63
N MET A 19 2.41 0.62 6.83
CA MET A 19 1.36 1.52 7.29
C MET A 19 0.10 0.74 7.62
N GLU A 20 -0.51 1.03 8.77
CA GLU A 20 -1.77 0.42 9.19
C GLU A 20 -2.93 1.35 8.84
N GLN A 21 -3.89 0.82 8.07
CA GLN A 21 -5.14 1.52 7.81
C GLN A 21 -6.14 1.19 8.92
N ARG A 22 -6.74 2.24 9.48
CA ARG A 22 -7.54 2.21 10.72
C ARG A 22 -8.74 1.26 10.70
N GLU A 23 -9.16 0.82 9.51
CA GLU A 23 -10.39 0.06 9.28
C GLU A 23 -10.12 -1.40 8.89
N HIS A 24 -8.90 -1.74 8.49
CA HIS A 24 -8.53 -3.07 8.02
C HIS A 24 -7.12 -3.42 8.54
N PHE A 25 -6.98 -4.49 9.33
CA PHE A 25 -5.69 -5.08 9.75
C PHE A 25 -4.83 -5.61 8.58
N SER A 26 -5.10 -5.22 7.34
CA SER A 26 -4.30 -5.55 6.18
C SER A 26 -3.16 -4.53 6.02
N LEU A 27 -1.93 -5.02 5.94
CA LEU A 27 -0.74 -4.24 5.59
C LEU A 27 -0.85 -3.80 4.11
N VAL A 28 -1.41 -2.61 3.85
CA VAL A 28 -1.75 -2.17 2.47
C VAL A 28 -0.53 -1.60 1.74
N ARG A 29 0.44 -1.01 2.45
CA ARG A 29 1.65 -0.41 1.86
C ARG A 29 2.86 -0.66 2.76
N HIS A 30 3.92 -1.21 2.17
CA HIS A 30 5.20 -1.35 2.83
C HIS A 30 6.33 -0.80 1.96
N THR A 31 7.39 -0.37 2.63
CA THR A 31 8.64 0.07 2.02
C THR A 31 9.80 -0.49 2.82
N GLU A 32 10.98 -0.48 2.20
CA GLU A 32 12.12 -1.28 2.64
C GLU A 32 13.37 -0.40 2.76
N VAL A 33 14.16 -0.66 3.79
CA VAL A 33 15.35 0.12 4.12
C VAL A 33 16.56 -0.80 4.28
N CYS A 34 17.72 -0.35 3.79
CA CYS A 34 18.98 -1.08 3.90
C CYS A 34 19.51 -1.10 5.34
N ALA A 35 20.42 -2.01 5.66
CA ALA A 35 21.04 -2.13 6.99
C ALA A 35 21.60 -0.80 7.53
N ALA A 36 22.40 -0.09 6.73
CA ALA A 36 23.06 1.15 7.18
C ALA A 36 22.08 2.26 7.54
N CYS A 37 20.98 2.40 6.79
CA CYS A 37 19.93 3.37 7.11
C CYS A 37 19.04 2.88 8.27
N THR A 38 18.84 1.56 8.35
CA THR A 38 18.08 0.91 9.43
C THR A 38 18.71 1.15 10.79
N GLU A 39 20.04 1.06 10.90
CA GLU A 39 20.74 1.29 12.17
C GLU A 39 20.47 2.69 12.75
N LYS A 40 20.38 3.71 11.89
CA LYS A 40 20.05 5.09 12.30
C LYS A 40 18.64 5.17 12.87
N ILE A 41 17.66 4.61 12.15
CA ILE A 41 16.26 4.57 12.57
C ILE A 41 16.11 3.77 13.85
N TYR A 42 16.72 2.57 13.90
CA TYR A 42 16.68 1.69 15.06
C TYR A 42 17.22 2.41 16.31
N SER A 43 18.33 3.13 16.21
CA SER A 43 18.94 3.82 17.35
C SER A 43 17.97 4.83 17.98
N ILE A 44 17.27 5.61 17.16
CA ILE A 44 16.24 6.57 17.61
C ILE A 44 15.06 5.84 18.25
N ILE A 45 14.48 4.84 17.57
CA ILE A 45 13.34 4.09 18.08
C ILE A 45 13.68 3.37 19.39
N HIS A 46 14.86 2.77 19.47
CA HIS A 46 15.34 2.05 20.64
C HIS A 46 15.54 2.99 21.82
N GLU A 47 16.14 4.16 21.61
CA GLU A 47 16.32 5.16 22.69
C GLU A 47 14.98 5.60 23.27
N HIS A 48 14.00 5.93 22.43
CA HIS A 48 12.67 6.30 22.90
C HIS A 48 11.90 5.14 23.55
N SER A 49 12.20 3.89 23.21
CA SER A 49 11.49 2.70 23.73
C SER A 49 12.23 1.97 24.85
N LYS A 50 13.42 2.42 25.25
CA LYS A 50 14.29 1.73 26.22
C LYS A 50 13.62 1.44 27.57
N GLU A 51 12.76 2.35 28.03
CA GLU A 51 12.01 2.21 29.28
C GLU A 51 10.61 1.59 29.08
N SER A 52 10.27 1.24 27.85
CA SER A 52 8.95 0.70 27.55
C SER A 52 8.83 -0.77 27.93
N ARG A 53 7.88 -1.06 28.82
CA ARG A 53 7.43 -2.44 29.11
C ARG A 53 6.70 -3.12 27.94
N PHE A 54 6.46 -2.42 26.83
CA PHE A 54 5.68 -2.89 25.70
C PHE A 54 6.53 -3.33 24.51
N LEU A 55 7.86 -3.37 24.65
CA LEU A 55 8.82 -3.78 23.61
C LEU A 55 8.55 -5.17 23.02
N HIS A 56 7.89 -6.05 23.76
CA HIS A 56 7.60 -7.43 23.34
C HIS A 56 6.28 -7.60 22.58
N GLN A 57 5.46 -6.55 22.49
CA GLN A 57 4.23 -6.59 21.70
C GLN A 57 4.36 -5.76 20.43
N SER A 58 3.81 -6.30 19.37
CA SER A 58 3.73 -5.61 18.08
C SER A 58 2.35 -5.01 17.83
N MET A 59 1.32 -5.32 18.62
CA MET A 59 -0.07 -4.91 18.33
C MET A 59 -0.35 -3.44 18.62
N ASN A 60 0.00 -2.98 19.83
CA ASN A 60 -0.23 -1.60 20.27
C ASN A 60 1.02 -0.75 20.10
N CYS A 61 0.86 0.58 20.25
CA CYS A 61 1.99 1.49 20.25
C CYS A 61 3.02 1.07 21.32
N VAL A 62 4.27 0.83 20.90
CA VAL A 62 5.35 0.40 21.78
C VAL A 62 5.64 1.43 22.86
N LEU A 63 5.37 2.71 22.65
CA LEU A 63 5.69 3.75 23.64
C LEU A 63 4.57 4.00 24.68
N CYS A 64 3.31 4.06 24.27
CA CYS A 64 2.20 4.41 25.14
C CYS A 64 1.11 3.35 25.28
N ASN A 65 1.25 2.21 24.61
CA ASN A 65 0.24 1.13 24.55
C ASN A 65 -1.13 1.54 23.99
N CYS A 66 -1.22 2.67 23.28
CA CYS A 66 -2.43 3.02 22.54
C CYS A 66 -2.68 1.99 21.41
N ASN A 67 -3.95 1.59 21.25
CA ASN A 67 -4.42 0.63 20.25
C ASN A 67 -4.59 1.22 18.83
N LEU A 68 -4.09 2.43 18.58
CA LEU A 68 -4.18 3.12 17.29
C LEU A 68 -2.80 3.47 16.73
N PRO A 69 -1.95 2.46 16.45
CA PRO A 69 -0.70 2.70 15.72
C PRO A 69 -0.98 3.20 14.29
N ILE A 70 0.00 3.92 13.76
CA ILE A 70 -0.05 4.54 12.43
C ILE A 70 0.95 3.87 11.48
N THR A 71 2.01 3.30 12.06
CA THR A 71 3.05 2.59 11.36
C THR A 71 3.53 1.42 12.21
N ARG A 72 3.94 0.36 11.54
CA ARG A 72 4.57 -0.83 12.09
C ARG A 72 5.95 -0.99 11.47
N LEU A 73 6.94 -1.19 12.31
CA LEU A 73 8.33 -1.34 11.92
C LEU A 73 8.79 -2.74 12.27
N ARG A 74 9.34 -3.45 11.28
CA ARG A 74 9.97 -4.75 11.46
C ARG A 74 11.46 -4.61 11.16
N PHE A 75 12.28 -4.74 12.20
CA PHE A 75 13.73 -4.70 12.13
C PHE A 75 14.31 -6.11 12.02
N ASP A 76 15.19 -6.28 11.04
CA ASP A 76 15.93 -7.48 10.72
C ASP A 76 17.42 -7.11 10.53
N LEU A 77 18.06 -6.73 11.64
CA LEU A 77 19.47 -6.35 11.70
C LEU A 77 20.32 -7.58 12.00
N LYS A 78 21.43 -7.72 11.28
CA LYS A 78 22.40 -8.78 11.52
C LYS A 78 22.93 -8.68 12.97
N ASP A 79 23.07 -9.81 13.64
CA ASP A 79 23.60 -9.92 15.01
C ASP A 79 22.71 -9.27 16.10
N ARG A 80 21.43 -9.01 15.80
CA ARG A 80 20.42 -8.55 16.78
C ARG A 80 19.16 -9.41 16.72
N ALA A 81 18.42 -9.46 17.82
CA ALA A 81 17.10 -10.09 17.83
C ALA A 81 16.14 -9.33 16.93
N HIS A 82 15.27 -10.06 16.20
CA HIS A 82 14.21 -9.44 15.42
C HIS A 82 13.32 -8.58 16.33
N LEU A 83 13.09 -7.34 15.93
CA LEU A 83 12.28 -6.39 16.69
C LEU A 83 11.10 -5.92 15.85
N HIS A 84 9.89 -6.12 16.36
CA HIS A 84 8.66 -5.64 15.75
C HIS A 84 8.01 -4.62 16.66
N VAL A 85 7.84 -3.39 16.19
CA VAL A 85 7.22 -2.31 16.97
C VAL A 85 6.13 -1.63 16.17
N SER A 86 5.16 -1.06 16.88
CA SER A 86 4.14 -0.20 16.30
C SER A 86 4.17 1.16 16.98
N ILE A 87 3.90 2.24 16.24
CA ILE A 87 4.01 3.62 16.76
C ILE A 87 2.75 4.39 16.40
N CYS A 88 2.15 5.10 17.37
CA CYS A 88 0.96 5.93 17.17
C CYS A 88 1.29 7.40 16.82
N GLU A 89 0.30 8.13 16.29
CA GLU A 89 0.18 9.60 16.20
C GLU A 89 1.09 10.35 17.20
N PRO A 90 0.63 10.45 18.46
CA PRO A 90 1.32 11.25 19.47
C PRO A 90 2.77 10.86 19.69
N CYS A 91 3.09 9.56 19.61
CA CYS A 91 4.42 9.06 19.91
C CYS A 91 5.38 9.29 18.74
N TYR A 92 4.92 9.10 17.51
CA TYR A 92 5.66 9.47 16.30
C TYR A 92 6.02 10.96 16.32
N ARG A 93 5.07 11.84 16.67
CA ARG A 93 5.33 13.29 16.72
C ARG A 93 6.45 13.68 17.69
N LYS A 94 6.65 12.95 18.80
CA LYS A 94 7.72 13.22 19.77
C LYS A 94 9.12 12.97 19.22
N MET A 95 9.25 11.98 18.34
CA MET A 95 10.53 11.56 17.73
C MET A 95 10.71 12.09 16.29
N ARG A 96 9.72 12.84 15.79
CA ARG A 96 9.61 13.23 14.38
C ARG A 96 10.83 14.00 13.89
N ASP A 97 11.27 14.99 14.65
CA ASP A 97 12.33 15.89 14.19
C ASP A 97 13.69 15.18 14.15
N GLU A 98 13.95 14.28 15.11
CA GLU A 98 15.13 13.39 15.08
C GLU A 98 15.08 12.42 13.89
N LEU A 99 13.92 11.81 13.64
CA LEU A 99 13.71 10.96 12.47
C LEU A 99 13.86 11.73 11.16
N LEU A 100 13.44 12.99 11.10
CA LEU A 100 13.53 13.82 9.89
C LEU A 100 14.99 14.10 9.52
N VAL A 101 15.85 14.30 10.52
CA VAL A 101 17.30 14.47 10.32
C VAL A 101 17.96 13.15 9.88
N ALA A 102 17.57 12.03 10.48
CA ALA A 102 18.23 10.73 10.24
C ALA A 102 17.73 9.97 9.00
N ALA A 103 16.43 10.07 8.72
CA ALA A 103 15.69 9.31 7.73
C ALA A 103 14.52 10.14 7.13
N PRO A 104 14.83 11.20 6.35
CA PRO A 104 13.83 12.11 5.83
C PRO A 104 12.82 11.46 4.87
N ASN A 105 13.21 10.42 4.12
CA ASN A 105 12.31 9.78 3.18
C ASN A 105 11.27 8.89 3.90
N MET A 106 11.64 8.30 5.03
CA MET A 106 10.76 7.57 5.94
C MET A 106 9.73 8.52 6.56
N VAL A 107 10.17 9.67 7.05
CA VAL A 107 9.26 10.70 7.56
C VAL A 107 8.31 11.15 6.45
N SER A 108 8.83 11.46 5.26
CA SER A 108 8.00 11.83 4.12
C SER A 108 6.99 10.74 3.75
N PHE A 109 7.40 9.46 3.79
CA PHE A 109 6.54 8.32 3.53
C PHE A 109 5.43 8.22 4.58
N ILE A 110 5.77 8.18 5.87
CA ILE A 110 4.80 8.08 6.97
C ILE A 110 3.81 9.26 6.91
N GLU A 111 4.30 10.48 6.69
CA GLU A 111 3.46 11.68 6.68
C GLU A 111 2.60 11.79 5.43
N LYS A 112 3.07 11.43 4.25
CA LYS A 112 2.23 11.42 3.04
C LYS A 112 1.09 10.40 3.19
N GLU A 113 1.41 9.21 3.69
CA GLU A 113 0.44 8.15 3.93
C GLU A 113 -0.51 8.48 5.10
N TRP A 114 -0.06 9.30 6.06
CA TRP A 114 -0.90 9.82 7.14
C TRP A 114 -1.78 10.99 6.70
N ILE A 115 -1.24 11.98 5.99
CA ILE A 115 -1.93 13.21 5.55
C ILE A 115 -2.98 12.90 4.49
N SER A 116 -2.83 11.80 3.73
CA SER A 116 -3.92 11.27 2.89
C SER A 116 -5.20 10.92 3.69
N ARG A 117 -5.23 11.05 5.02
CA ARG A 117 -6.43 11.05 5.87
C ARG A 117 -7.29 12.32 5.77
N GLY A 118 -6.67 13.48 5.51
CA GLY A 118 -7.35 14.78 5.47
C GLY A 118 -7.90 15.13 4.08
N MET A 119 -7.27 14.58 3.03
CA MET A 119 -7.92 14.51 1.73
C MET A 119 -8.94 13.39 1.83
N LYS A 120 -10.22 13.75 1.90
CA LYS A 120 -11.28 12.89 1.38
C LYS A 120 -10.90 12.54 -0.06
N SER A 121 -10.06 11.53 -0.27
CA SER A 121 -10.18 10.73 -1.46
C SER A 121 -11.62 10.24 -1.37
N HIS A 122 -12.47 10.63 -2.33
CA HIS A 122 -13.62 9.82 -2.68
C HIS A 122 -13.20 8.36 -2.49
N THR A 123 -13.69 7.72 -1.43
CA THR A 123 -13.28 6.36 -1.08
C THR A 123 -13.70 5.53 -2.26
N ARG A 124 -12.78 5.28 -3.18
CA ARG A 124 -13.10 4.59 -4.42
C ARG A 124 -13.51 3.21 -3.99
N THR A 125 -14.80 2.94 -4.09
CA THR A 125 -15.37 1.65 -3.72
C THR A 125 -14.98 0.64 -4.79
N PRO A 126 -14.82 -0.64 -4.42
CA PRO A 126 -14.65 -1.67 -5.42
C PRO A 126 -15.83 -1.65 -6.39
N TRP A 127 -15.58 -2.06 -7.62
CA TRP A 127 -16.66 -2.34 -8.55
C TRP A 127 -17.58 -3.42 -7.99
N PRO A 128 -18.89 -3.30 -8.25
CA PRO A 128 -19.87 -4.21 -7.67
C PRO A 128 -19.70 -5.64 -8.19
N ILE A 129 -19.90 -6.61 -7.30
CA ILE A 129 -20.00 -8.03 -7.67
C ILE A 129 -21.15 -8.21 -8.66
N ASN A 130 -20.95 -9.11 -9.62
CA ASN A 130 -21.81 -9.34 -10.79
C ASN A 130 -21.84 -8.22 -11.84
N GLY A 131 -21.01 -7.19 -11.71
CA GLY A 131 -20.70 -6.30 -12.83
C GLY A 131 -19.99 -7.05 -13.96
N THR A 132 -20.23 -6.63 -15.20
CA THR A 132 -19.53 -7.17 -16.37
C THR A 132 -18.31 -6.31 -16.65
N VAL A 133 -17.18 -6.97 -16.91
CA VAL A 133 -15.92 -6.34 -17.27
C VAL A 133 -15.45 -6.85 -18.61
N LYS A 134 -14.71 -6.02 -19.32
CA LYS A 134 -13.90 -6.40 -20.48
C LYS A 134 -12.45 -6.39 -20.10
N VAL A 135 -11.73 -7.46 -20.38
CA VAL A 135 -10.28 -7.50 -20.24
C VAL A 135 -9.64 -6.63 -21.33
N ARG A 136 -8.76 -5.72 -20.96
CA ARG A 136 -8.11 -4.80 -21.89
C ARG A 136 -7.27 -5.55 -22.92
N GLN A 137 -7.21 -5.01 -24.15
CA GLN A 137 -6.55 -5.67 -25.29
C GLN A 137 -5.06 -5.95 -25.07
N ASN A 138 -4.39 -5.17 -24.23
CA ASN A 138 -2.97 -5.32 -23.92
C ASN A 138 -2.66 -6.41 -22.88
N VAL A 139 -3.68 -7.10 -22.34
CA VAL A 139 -3.53 -8.10 -21.28
C VAL A 139 -3.40 -9.49 -21.90
N ALA A 140 -2.18 -9.87 -22.25
CA ALA A 140 -1.74 -11.22 -22.66
C ALA A 140 -2.86 -12.14 -23.22
N ARG A 141 -3.01 -13.35 -22.65
CA ARG A 141 -3.91 -14.43 -23.13
C ARG A 141 -5.39 -14.07 -23.13
N PHE A 142 -5.82 -13.09 -22.32
CA PHE A 142 -7.23 -12.83 -22.05
C PHE A 142 -7.72 -11.52 -22.68
N GLY A 143 -6.87 -10.81 -23.41
CA GLY A 143 -7.19 -9.52 -24.00
C GLY A 143 -8.44 -9.56 -24.87
N GLY A 144 -9.38 -8.65 -24.61
CA GLY A 144 -10.64 -8.53 -25.34
C GLY A 144 -11.78 -9.42 -24.83
N HIS A 145 -11.52 -10.39 -23.95
CA HIS A 145 -12.57 -11.25 -23.37
C HIS A 145 -13.47 -10.47 -22.42
N PHE A 146 -14.72 -10.92 -22.30
CA PHE A 146 -15.65 -10.44 -21.28
C PHE A 146 -15.74 -11.45 -20.13
N GLY A 147 -16.19 -10.94 -18.98
CA GLY A 147 -16.45 -11.78 -17.83
C GLY A 147 -17.21 -11.04 -16.74
N ILE A 148 -17.61 -11.79 -15.73
CA ILE A 148 -18.42 -11.31 -14.61
C ILE A 148 -17.58 -11.33 -13.34
N ILE A 149 -17.57 -10.22 -12.61
CA ILE A 149 -16.93 -10.13 -11.30
C ILE A 149 -17.65 -11.06 -10.32
N LYS A 150 -16.94 -12.03 -9.73
CA LYS A 150 -17.49 -12.93 -8.70
C LYS A 150 -17.03 -12.59 -7.31
N ASN A 151 -15.84 -12.04 -7.18
CA ASN A 151 -15.34 -11.52 -5.92
C ASN A 151 -14.33 -10.40 -6.20
N TYR A 152 -14.02 -9.61 -5.18
CA TYR A 152 -12.93 -8.64 -5.21
C TYR A 152 -12.03 -8.81 -3.99
N ARG A 153 -10.80 -8.30 -4.12
CA ARG A 153 -9.81 -8.25 -3.05
C ARG A 153 -9.22 -6.86 -3.02
N GLY A 154 -9.04 -6.32 -1.82
CA GLY A 154 -8.22 -5.12 -1.65
C GLY A 154 -6.78 -5.44 -2.03
N LEU A 155 -6.21 -4.63 -2.93
CA LEU A 155 -4.77 -4.67 -3.22
C LEU A 155 -4.10 -3.54 -2.45
N VAL A 156 -3.72 -2.47 -3.15
CA VAL A 156 -3.20 -1.22 -2.59
C VAL A 156 -4.22 -0.13 -2.90
N GLN A 157 -4.89 0.45 -1.91
CA GLN A 157 -5.86 1.51 -2.19
C GLN A 157 -5.23 2.62 -3.04
N PRO A 158 -5.96 3.16 -4.05
CA PRO A 158 -7.37 2.94 -4.35
C PRO A 158 -7.66 1.76 -5.32
N TRP A 159 -6.75 0.79 -5.43
CA TRP A 159 -6.82 -0.30 -6.42
C TRP A 159 -7.35 -1.61 -5.83
N TYR A 160 -8.16 -2.30 -6.63
CA TYR A 160 -8.72 -3.60 -6.32
C TYR A 160 -8.21 -4.67 -7.30
N GLY A 161 -8.34 -5.93 -6.91
CA GLY A 161 -8.21 -7.07 -7.79
C GLY A 161 -9.52 -7.84 -7.82
N TYR A 162 -9.84 -8.46 -8.95
CA TYR A 162 -11.13 -9.10 -9.17
C TYR A 162 -10.95 -10.56 -9.61
N ASP A 163 -11.68 -11.45 -8.94
CA ASP A 163 -11.88 -12.82 -9.41
C ASP A 163 -13.01 -12.77 -10.44
N VAL A 164 -12.65 -12.89 -11.72
CA VAL A 164 -13.58 -12.78 -12.87
C VAL A 164 -13.84 -14.17 -13.43
N ARG A 165 -15.12 -14.49 -13.65
CA ARG A 165 -15.53 -15.66 -14.44
C ARG A 165 -15.73 -15.21 -15.89
N LEU A 166 -14.86 -15.66 -16.77
CA LEU A 166 -14.89 -15.38 -18.21
C LEU A 166 -16.01 -16.16 -18.90
N ASP A 167 -16.33 -15.77 -20.13
CA ASP A 167 -17.41 -16.37 -20.93
C ASP A 167 -17.19 -17.86 -21.23
N ASP A 168 -15.92 -18.30 -21.28
CA ASP A 168 -15.53 -19.71 -21.46
C ASP A 168 -15.67 -20.55 -20.17
N GLY A 169 -16.15 -19.94 -19.09
CA GLY A 169 -16.33 -20.57 -17.79
C GLY A 169 -15.09 -20.58 -16.90
N GLN A 170 -13.92 -20.19 -17.40
CA GLN A 170 -12.70 -20.10 -16.60
C GLN A 170 -12.79 -18.98 -15.56
N ARG A 171 -12.15 -19.20 -14.41
CA ARG A 171 -11.98 -18.16 -13.39
C ARG A 171 -10.54 -17.69 -13.39
N HIS A 172 -10.34 -16.39 -13.45
CA HIS A 172 -9.01 -15.79 -13.40
C HIS A 172 -9.02 -14.54 -12.54
N PHE A 173 -7.90 -14.30 -11.86
CA PHE A 173 -7.70 -13.11 -11.05
C PHE A 173 -7.03 -12.03 -11.90
N PHE A 174 -7.64 -10.85 -11.97
CA PHE A 174 -7.12 -9.70 -12.70
C PHE A 174 -6.88 -8.52 -11.77
N HIS A 175 -5.89 -7.68 -12.10
CA HIS A 175 -5.80 -6.36 -11.47
C HIS A 175 -6.84 -5.44 -12.12
N GLU A 176 -7.38 -4.50 -11.37
CA GLU A 176 -8.36 -3.56 -11.92
C GLU A 176 -7.86 -2.77 -13.14
N ARG A 177 -6.55 -2.47 -13.22
CA ARG A 177 -5.93 -1.81 -14.37
C ARG A 177 -5.97 -2.61 -15.67
N ASP A 178 -6.20 -3.93 -15.55
CA ASP A 178 -6.28 -4.89 -16.66
C ASP A 178 -7.71 -4.99 -17.21
N LEU A 179 -8.67 -4.34 -16.55
CA LEU A 179 -10.10 -4.47 -16.82
C LEU A 179 -10.73 -3.10 -17.13
N ASP A 180 -11.80 -3.13 -17.91
CA ASP A 180 -12.73 -2.02 -18.07
C ASP A 180 -14.11 -2.48 -17.60
N LEU A 181 -14.70 -1.80 -16.62
CA LEU A 181 -16.08 -2.05 -16.21
C LEU A 181 -17.02 -1.60 -17.32
N THR A 182 -17.82 -2.53 -17.85
CA THR A 182 -18.74 -2.27 -18.97
C THR A 182 -20.15 -2.06 -18.48
N THR A 183 -20.63 -2.92 -17.59
CA THR A 183 -22.00 -2.83 -17.04
C THR A 183 -22.05 -3.09 -15.55
N MET A 184 -22.98 -2.39 -14.90
CA MET A 184 -23.38 -2.58 -13.52
C MET A 184 -24.25 -3.85 -13.38
N PRO A 185 -24.45 -4.38 -12.15
CA PRO A 185 -25.21 -5.62 -11.95
C PRO A 185 -26.67 -5.53 -12.38
N ASN A 186 -27.23 -4.31 -12.45
CA ASN A 186 -28.58 -4.03 -12.93
C ASN A 186 -28.67 -3.95 -14.46
N GLY A 187 -27.58 -4.20 -15.19
CA GLY A 187 -27.53 -4.14 -16.66
C GLY A 187 -27.28 -2.75 -17.22
N GLU A 188 -27.21 -1.71 -16.39
CA GLU A 188 -26.90 -0.36 -16.84
C GLU A 188 -25.42 -0.21 -17.22
N PRO A 189 -25.07 0.64 -18.20
CA PRO A 189 -23.69 0.92 -18.53
C PRO A 189 -22.95 1.53 -17.33
N ALA A 190 -21.69 1.14 -17.17
CA ALA A 190 -20.86 1.67 -16.10
C ALA A 190 -20.65 3.19 -16.26
N PRO A 191 -20.88 4.00 -15.21
CA PRO A 191 -20.64 5.44 -15.26
C PRO A 191 -19.15 5.72 -15.48
N ASP A 192 -18.84 6.78 -16.23
CA ASP A 192 -17.47 7.12 -16.60
C ASP A 192 -16.56 7.38 -15.39
N SER A 193 -17.13 7.80 -14.27
CA SER A 193 -16.42 7.97 -12.99
C SER A 193 -15.87 6.67 -12.39
N LEU A 194 -16.38 5.50 -12.80
CA LEU A 194 -15.91 4.20 -12.35
C LEU A 194 -14.91 3.55 -13.32
N LYS A 195 -14.80 4.06 -14.55
CA LYS A 195 -13.85 3.55 -15.53
C LYS A 195 -12.43 3.96 -15.14
N TYR A 196 -11.49 3.05 -15.34
CA TYR A 196 -10.09 3.33 -15.04
C TYR A 196 -9.56 4.42 -16.01
N PRO A 197 -8.92 5.50 -15.52
CA PRO A 197 -8.44 6.59 -16.37
C PRO A 197 -7.56 6.06 -17.50
N GLN A 198 -7.95 6.31 -18.74
CA GLN A 198 -7.10 6.06 -19.89
C GLN A 198 -5.90 7.02 -19.78
N PRO A 199 -4.65 6.57 -19.98
CA PRO A 199 -3.56 7.53 -20.20
C PRO A 199 -3.96 8.44 -21.37
N PRO A 200 -3.62 9.74 -21.33
CA PRO A 200 -3.93 10.64 -22.43
C PRO A 200 -3.37 10.03 -23.70
N THR A 201 -4.24 9.88 -24.70
CA THR A 201 -3.84 9.44 -26.04
C THR A 201 -2.77 10.41 -26.49
N THR A 202 -1.50 9.97 -26.51
CA THR A 202 -0.41 10.75 -27.07
C THR A 202 -0.83 11.14 -28.47
N ALA A 203 -1.02 12.45 -28.69
CA ALA A 203 -1.25 12.98 -30.02
C ALA A 203 -0.14 12.43 -30.93
N PRO A 204 -0.47 12.00 -32.16
CA PRO A 204 0.54 11.55 -33.09
C PRO A 204 1.60 12.65 -33.23
N ALA A 205 2.86 12.26 -33.09
CA ALA A 205 3.99 13.17 -33.28
C ALA A 205 3.83 13.86 -34.65
N PRO A 206 4.05 15.18 -34.74
CA PRO A 206 4.03 15.85 -36.02
C PRO A 206 5.04 15.18 -36.94
N GLN A 207 4.57 14.74 -38.11
CA GLN A 207 5.42 14.25 -39.18
C GLN A 207 6.17 15.48 -39.74
N GLU A 208 7.48 15.49 -39.57
CA GLU A 208 8.39 16.35 -40.36
C GLU A 208 8.56 15.79 -41.77
#